data_AF-A0A0S3TNX4-F1
#
_entry.id   AF-A0A0S3TNX4-F1
#
_cell.length_a   1.000
_cell.length_b   1.000
_cell.length_c   1.000
_cell.angle_alpha   90.00
_cell.angle_beta   90.00
_cell.angle_gamma   90.00
#
_symmetry.space_group_name_H-M   'P 1'
#
loop_
_entity.id
_entity.type
_entity.pdbx_description
1 polymer ?
#
loop_
_entity_poly.entity_id
_entity_poly.type
_entity_poly.pdbx_seq_one_letter_code
_entity_poly.pdbx_strand_id
1 'polypeptide(L)'
;MWLVVSDRYPIAEVENGTAQLRAAQAKLVEQERLAAIGEFAAIIVHEIRNPLTTMIMGLKYAKKTLVTEAAQERLSLALSEASRLEKLLSQILLYIGGMGLARGYLNRPELTADKFHRSYFF
;
A
#
# COMPACT_ATOMS: atom_id res chain seq x y z
N MET A 1 -36.76 7.41 -55.04
CA MET A 1 -37.46 7.68 -53.76
C MET A 1 -36.56 7.19 -52.65
N TRP A 2 -35.92 8.11 -51.92
CA TRP A 2 -35.00 7.77 -50.83
C TRP A 2 -35.79 7.27 -49.62
N LEU A 3 -35.48 6.07 -49.12
CA LEU A 3 -35.78 5.65 -47.75
C LEU A 3 -34.47 5.21 -47.09
N VAL A 4 -33.71 6.20 -46.65
CA VAL A 4 -32.51 6.06 -45.80
C VAL A 4 -32.96 6.23 -44.36
N VAL A 5 -33.37 5.15 -43.71
CA VAL A 5 -33.51 5.09 -42.24
C VAL A 5 -33.32 3.65 -41.74
N SER A 6 -32.10 3.11 -41.78
CA SER A 6 -31.77 1.97 -40.88
C SER A 6 -30.31 1.81 -40.46
N ASP A 7 -29.38 2.69 -40.86
CA ASP A 7 -27.94 2.47 -40.60
C ASP A 7 -27.34 3.24 -39.41
N ARG A 8 -28.15 3.98 -38.62
CA ARG A 8 -27.62 4.81 -37.53
C ARG A 8 -27.60 4.16 -36.14
N TYR A 9 -28.22 3.00 -35.96
CA TYR A 9 -28.21 2.24 -34.70
C TYR A 9 -26.95 1.38 -34.44
N PRO A 10 -26.35 0.67 -35.42
CA PRO A 10 -25.25 -0.26 -35.13
C PRO A 10 -23.92 0.45 -34.81
N ILE A 11 -23.68 1.64 -35.36
CA ILE A 11 -22.44 2.39 -35.12
C ILE A 11 -22.41 2.94 -33.70
N ALA A 12 -23.52 3.49 -33.20
CA ALA A 12 -23.61 4.05 -31.86
C ALA A 12 -23.43 2.97 -30.75
N GLU A 13 -23.89 1.74 -30.98
CA GLU A 13 -23.72 0.63 -30.05
C GLU A 13 -22.27 0.13 -30.01
N VAL A 14 -21.61 0.02 -31.18
CA VAL A 14 -20.17 -0.31 -31.27
C VAL A 14 -19.31 0.79 -30.65
N GLU A 15 -19.64 2.06 -30.87
CA GLU A 15 -18.96 3.21 -30.25
C GLU A 15 -19.11 3.20 -28.72
N ASN A 16 -20.31 2.89 -28.22
CA ASN A 16 -20.55 2.78 -26.77
C ASN A 16 -19.80 1.59 -26.16
N GLY A 17 -19.85 0.41 -26.79
CA GLY A 17 -19.10 -0.78 -26.34
C GLY A 17 -17.59 -0.56 -26.35
N THR A 18 -17.05 0.10 -27.38
CA THR A 18 -15.62 0.45 -27.44
C THR A 18 -15.24 1.50 -26.41
N ALA A 19 -16.09 2.48 -26.12
CA ALA A 19 -15.87 3.45 -25.04
C ALA A 19 -15.86 2.78 -23.65
N GLN A 20 -16.81 1.87 -23.39
CA GLN A 20 -16.85 1.08 -22.16
C GLN A 20 -15.62 0.19 -21.99
N LEU A 21 -15.18 -0.48 -23.07
CA LEU A 21 -13.98 -1.30 -23.06
C LEU A 21 -12.73 -0.47 -22.75
N ARG A 22 -12.58 0.70 -23.37
CA ARG A 22 -11.45 1.62 -23.08
C ARG A 22 -11.48 2.10 -21.63
N ALA A 23 -12.66 2.43 -21.09
CA ALA A 23 -12.80 2.83 -19.70
C ALA A 23 -12.43 1.68 -18.75
N ALA A 24 -12.87 0.45 -19.05
CA ALA A 24 -12.51 -0.74 -18.29
C ALA A 24 -11.00 -1.04 -18.36
N GLN A 25 -10.39 -0.95 -19.55
CA GLN A 25 -8.95 -1.11 -19.75
C GLN A 25 -8.15 -0.06 -18.97
N ALA A 26 -8.54 1.22 -19.03
CA ALA A 26 -7.88 2.27 -18.26
C ALA A 26 -7.95 2.01 -16.74
N LYS A 27 -9.09 1.48 -16.26
CA LYS A 27 -9.25 1.09 -14.86
C LYS A 27 -8.34 -0.08 -14.48
N LEU A 28 -8.19 -1.08 -15.36
CA LEU A 28 -7.29 -2.22 -15.14
C LEU A 28 -5.83 -1.78 -15.06
N VAL A 29 -5.38 -0.94 -16.00
CA VAL A 29 -4.02 -0.39 -16.00
C VAL A 29 -3.74 0.38 -14.71
N GLU A 30 -4.69 1.20 -14.24
CA GLU A 30 -4.52 1.92 -12.98
C GLU A 30 -4.51 0.97 -11.76
N GLN A 31 -5.28 -0.11 -11.80
CA GLN A 31 -5.26 -1.15 -10.75
C GLN A 31 -3.92 -1.90 -10.72
N GLU A 32 -3.38 -2.28 -11.87
CA GLU A 32 -2.07 -2.92 -11.97
C GLU A 32 -0.96 -1.99 -11.45
N ARG A 33 -1.01 -0.70 -11.82
CA ARG A 33 -0.06 0.30 -11.33
C ARG A 33 -0.10 0.42 -9.80
N LEU A 34 -1.29 0.52 -9.21
CA LEU A 34 -1.45 0.61 -7.76
C LEU A 34 -1.02 -0.67 -7.03
N ALA A 35 -1.29 -1.84 -7.62
CA ALA A 35 -0.85 -3.12 -7.08
C ALA A 35 0.68 -3.23 -7.06
N ALA A 36 1.35 -2.87 -8.16
CA ALA A 36 2.81 -2.85 -8.25
C ALA A 36 3.44 -1.87 -7.24
N ILE A 37 2.86 -0.68 -7.06
CA ILE A 37 3.30 0.28 -6.02
C ILE A 37 3.13 -0.32 -4.62
N GLY A 38 2.01 -1.00 -4.38
CA GLY A 38 1.72 -1.67 -3.10
C GLY A 38 2.73 -2.77 -2.76
N GLU A 39 3.02 -3.64 -3.72
CA GLU A 39 4.00 -4.71 -3.57
C GLU A 39 5.40 -4.15 -3.31
N PHE A 40 5.83 -3.18 -4.12
CA PHE A 40 7.13 -2.55 -3.96
C PHE A 40 7.28 -1.87 -2.58
N ALA A 41 6.25 -1.14 -2.13
CA ALA A 41 6.28 -0.51 -0.82
C ALA A 41 6.32 -1.52 0.34
N ALA A 42 5.62 -2.65 0.22
CA ALA A 42 5.69 -3.71 1.21
C ALA A 42 7.10 -4.30 1.34
N ILE A 43 7.77 -4.54 0.21
CA ILE A 43 9.16 -5.00 0.17
C ILE A 43 10.08 -3.99 0.86
N ILE A 44 10.01 -2.71 0.46
CA ILE A 44 10.85 -1.65 1.02
C ILE A 44 10.63 -1.51 2.53
N VAL A 45 9.39 -1.53 3.01
CA VAL A 45 9.10 -1.43 4.44
C VAL A 45 9.68 -2.61 5.22
N HIS A 46 9.55 -3.83 4.68
CA HIS A 46 10.13 -5.01 5.29
C HIS A 46 11.67 -4.91 5.36
N GLU A 47 12.32 -4.51 4.25
CA GLU A 47 13.77 -4.34 4.18
C GLU A 47 14.29 -3.24 5.11
N ILE A 48 13.55 -2.15 5.32
CA ILE A 48 13.94 -1.08 6.26
C ILE A 48 13.71 -1.51 7.72
N ARG A 49 12.65 -2.28 8.00
CA ARG A 49 12.35 -2.74 9.36
C ARG A 49 13.48 -3.60 9.92
N ASN A 50 14.08 -4.47 9.12
CA ASN A 50 15.15 -5.38 9.56
C ASN A 50 16.38 -4.68 10.18
N PRO A 51 17.06 -3.73 9.50
CA PRO A 51 18.15 -2.98 10.10
C PRO A 51 17.66 -2.08 11.24
N LEU A 52 16.43 -1.55 11.18
CA LEU A 52 15.87 -0.73 12.26
C LEU A 52 15.67 -1.52 13.56
N THR A 53 15.12 -2.73 13.48
CA THR A 53 14.99 -3.65 14.62
C THR A 53 16.36 -3.99 15.21
N THR A 54 17.36 -4.22 14.36
CA THR A 54 18.74 -4.47 14.79
C THR A 54 19.32 -3.26 15.53
N MET A 55 19.13 -2.04 14.99
CA MET A 55 19.54 -0.80 15.66
C MET A 55 18.84 -0.64 17.01
N ILE A 56 17.53 -0.84 17.08
CA ILE A 56 16.76 -0.76 18.34
C ILE A 56 17.28 -1.77 19.35
N MET A 57 17.60 -3.00 18.93
CA MET A 57 18.18 -4.02 19.80
C MET A 57 19.52 -3.57 20.37
N GLY A 58 20.41 -3.03 19.53
CA GLY A 58 21.71 -2.49 19.96
C GLY A 58 21.56 -1.32 20.94
N LEU A 59 20.64 -0.38 20.66
CA LEU A 59 20.33 0.72 21.56
C LEU A 59 19.75 0.24 22.90
N LYS A 60 18.83 -0.73 22.89
CA LYS A 60 18.28 -1.35 24.10
C LYS A 60 19.36 -2.07 24.92
N TYR A 61 20.32 -2.70 24.26
CA TYR A 61 21.47 -3.31 24.93
C TYR A 61 22.37 -2.25 25.56
N ALA A 62 22.70 -1.18 24.83
CA ALA A 62 23.51 -0.06 25.32
C ALA A 62 22.91 0.60 26.58
N LYS A 63 21.58 0.56 26.75
CA LYS A 63 20.90 1.03 27.97
C LYS A 63 21.43 0.38 29.24
N LYS A 64 21.92 -0.88 29.15
CA LYS A 64 22.45 -1.64 30.28
C LYS A 64 23.90 -1.28 30.62
N THR A 65 24.63 -0.67 29.68
CA THR A 65 26.07 -0.38 29.80
C THR A 65 26.33 1.10 30.04
N LEU A 66 25.48 1.99 29.51
CA LEU A 66 25.62 3.44 29.71
C LEU A 66 25.16 3.83 31.11
N VAL A 67 26.03 4.47 31.89
CA VAL A 67 25.75 4.83 33.29
C VAL A 67 25.60 6.33 33.52
N THR A 68 26.08 7.16 32.59
CA THR A 68 25.99 8.61 32.73
C THR A 68 24.60 9.10 32.32
N GLU A 69 24.06 10.05 33.07
CA GLU A 69 22.75 10.65 32.80
C GLU A 69 22.70 11.24 31.38
N ALA A 70 23.73 11.99 30.99
CA ALA A 70 23.82 12.56 29.65
C ALA A 70 23.91 11.52 28.52
N ALA A 71 24.42 10.31 28.77
CA ALA A 71 24.41 9.24 27.77
C ALA A 71 23.05 8.52 27.71
N GLN A 72 22.40 8.34 28.87
CA GLN A 72 21.04 7.81 28.96
C GLN A 72 20.01 8.74 28.29
N GLU A 73 20.15 10.06 28.43
CA GLU A 73 19.30 11.03 27.75
C GLU A 73 19.43 10.94 26.22
N ARG A 74 20.67 10.94 25.70
CA ARG A 74 20.93 10.75 24.26
C ARG A 74 20.40 9.42 23.75
N LEU A 75 20.55 8.34 24.53
CA LEU A 75 20.03 7.04 24.19
C LEU A 75 18.49 7.02 24.14
N SER A 76 17.84 7.71 25.07
CA SER A 76 16.38 7.85 25.09
C SER A 76 15.87 8.52 23.82
N LEU A 77 16.52 9.61 23.40
CA LEU A 77 16.21 10.31 22.15
C LEU A 77 16.40 9.40 20.92
N ALA A 78 17.50 8.63 20.87
CA ALA A 78 17.73 7.69 19.78
C ALA A 78 16.65 6.59 19.72
N LEU A 79 16.27 6.03 20.87
CA LEU A 79 15.21 5.02 20.95
C LEU A 79 13.83 5.59 20.58
N SER A 80 13.53 6.84 20.95
CA SER A 80 12.27 7.48 20.58
C SER A 80 12.18 7.72 19.07
N GLU A 81 13.26 8.18 18.44
CA GLU A 81 13.29 8.36 16.99
C GLU A 81 13.21 7.02 16.24
N ALA A 82 13.91 5.99 16.71
CA ALA A 82 13.80 4.65 16.10
C ALA A 82 12.37 4.10 16.17
N SER A 83 11.70 4.28 17.32
CA SER A 83 10.28 3.90 17.49
C SER A 83 9.35 4.74 16.60
N ARG A 84 9.67 6.01 16.38
CA ARG A 84 8.93 6.89 15.47
C ARG A 84 9.07 6.43 14.02
N LEU A 85 10.27 6.01 13.60
CA LEU A 85 10.50 5.43 12.28
C LEU A 85 9.66 4.16 12.06
N GLU A 86 9.56 3.26 13.05
CA GLU A 86 8.69 2.06 12.95
C GLU A 86 7.21 2.44 12.74
N LYS A 87 6.74 3.50 13.43
CA LYS A 87 5.38 4.02 13.27
C LYS A 87 5.16 4.61 11.88
N LEU A 88 6.12 5.39 11.36
CA LEU A 88 6.03 5.97 10.01
C LEU A 88 5.99 4.89 8.93
N LEU A 89 6.82 3.85 9.05
CA LEU A 89 6.80 2.70 8.15
C LEU A 89 5.44 1.98 8.16
N SER A 90 4.85 1.82 9.34
CA SER A 90 3.51 1.25 9.48
C SER A 90 2.43 2.15 8.86
N GLN A 91 2.55 3.47 8.98
CA GLN A 91 1.64 4.41 8.35
C GLN A 91 1.73 4.39 6.82
N ILE A 92 2.92 4.23 6.25
CA ILE A 92 3.11 4.06 4.80
C ILE A 92 2.32 2.85 4.30
N LEU A 93 2.44 1.71 5.00
CA LEU A 93 1.67 0.51 4.66
C LEU A 93 0.17 0.71 4.81
N LEU A 94 -0.29 1.45 5.82
CA LEU A 94 -1.71 1.76 5.98
C LEU A 94 -2.24 2.71 4.91
N TYR A 95 -1.44 3.69 4.47
CA TYR A 95 -1.83 4.60 3.41
C TYR A 95 -1.93 3.88 2.07
N ILE A 96 -0.93 3.06 1.75
CA ILE A 96 -0.86 2.29 0.51
C ILE A 96 -1.86 1.13 0.53
N GLY A 97 -2.01 0.46 1.67
CA GLY A 97 -3.04 -0.54 1.93
C GLY A 97 -4.43 0.05 1.89
N GLY A 98 -4.67 1.26 2.42
CA GLY A 98 -5.95 1.96 2.29
C GLY A 98 -6.31 2.25 0.83
N MET A 99 -5.34 2.64 0.01
CA MET A 99 -5.53 2.83 -1.44
C MET A 99 -5.69 1.51 -2.23
N GLY A 100 -4.96 0.46 -1.85
CA GLY A 100 -4.97 -0.85 -2.53
C GLY A 100 -6.12 -1.77 -2.10
N LEU A 101 -6.48 -1.79 -0.82
CA LEU A 101 -7.57 -2.60 -0.24
C LEU A 101 -8.94 -2.02 -0.60
N ALA A 102 -9.14 -0.70 -0.59
CA ALA A 102 -10.42 -0.09 -1.00
C ALA A 102 -10.78 -0.36 -2.48
N ARG A 103 -9.78 -0.66 -3.34
CA ARG A 103 -9.97 -0.84 -4.79
C ARG A 103 -9.87 -2.31 -5.23
N GLY A 104 -9.05 -3.13 -4.55
CA GLY A 104 -8.92 -4.56 -4.81
C GLY A 104 -10.11 -5.40 -4.33
N TYR A 105 -10.80 -4.97 -3.27
CA TYR A 105 -11.98 -5.66 -2.74
C TYR A 105 -13.31 -5.27 -3.39
N LEU A 106 -13.30 -4.25 -4.26
CA LEU A 106 -14.50 -3.77 -4.94
C LEU A 106 -15.11 -4.83 -5.89
N ASN A 107 -14.41 -5.93 -6.19
CA ASN A 107 -14.89 -7.02 -7.06
C ASN A 107 -14.53 -8.46 -6.59
N ARG A 108 -13.98 -8.65 -5.38
CA ARG A 108 -13.63 -9.99 -4.84
C ARG A 108 -13.81 -10.05 -3.31
N PRO A 109 -15.06 -10.22 -2.81
CA PRO A 109 -15.38 -10.14 -1.39
C PRO A 109 -14.73 -11.23 -0.52
N GLU A 110 -14.34 -12.36 -1.11
CA GLU A 110 -13.79 -13.51 -0.37
C GLU A 110 -12.34 -13.31 0.11
N LEU A 111 -11.56 -12.52 -0.63
CA LEU A 111 -10.17 -12.19 -0.25
C LEU A 111 -10.09 -11.08 0.81
N THR A 112 -11.19 -10.32 0.96
CA THR A 112 -11.36 -9.27 1.97
C THR A 112 -11.30 -9.87 3.36
N ALA A 113 -12.18 -10.83 3.65
CA ALA A 113 -12.32 -11.38 4.99
C ALA A 113 -11.06 -12.12 5.49
N ASP A 114 -10.32 -12.76 4.58
CA ASP A 114 -9.23 -13.67 4.95
C ASP A 114 -7.90 -12.93 5.23
N LYS A 115 -7.63 -11.81 4.54
CA LYS A 115 -6.43 -10.99 4.81
C LYS A 115 -6.63 -9.93 5.90
N PHE A 116 -7.87 -9.55 6.22
CA PHE A 116 -8.16 -8.64 7.34
C PHE A 116 -7.96 -9.28 8.73
N HIS A 117 -7.93 -10.63 8.84
CA HIS A 117 -7.67 -11.31 10.12
C HIS A 117 -6.19 -11.57 10.41
N ARG A 118 -5.27 -11.30 9.46
CA ARG A 118 -3.85 -11.66 9.61
C ARG A 118 -2.88 -10.51 9.31
N SER A 119 -3.28 -9.30 9.65
CA SER A 119 -2.50 -8.10 9.36
C SER A 119 -1.63 -7.66 10.55
N TYR A 120 -0.34 -8.01 10.47
CA TYR A 120 0.82 -7.31 11.03
C TYR A 120 1.07 -7.29 12.56
N PHE A 121 0.93 -8.42 13.24
CA PHE A 121 1.64 -8.64 14.50
C PHE A 121 2.62 -9.78 14.33
N PHE A 122 3.84 -9.49 13.85
CA PHE A 122 5.10 -10.15 14.20
C PHE A 122 6.25 -9.21 13.82
#